data_AF-A0A9P5KU86-F1
#
_entry.id   AF-A0A9P5KU86-F1
#
_cell.length_a   1.000
_cell.length_b   1.000
_cell.length_c   1.000
_cell.angle_alpha   90.00
_cell.angle_beta   90.00
_cell.angle_gamma   90.00
#
_symmetry.space_group_name_H-M   'P 1'
#
loop_
_entity.id
_entity.type
_entity.pdbx_description
1 polymer ?
#
loop_
_entity_poly.entity_id
_entity_poly.type
_entity_poly.pdbx_seq_one_letter_code
_entity_poly.pdbx_strand_id
1 'polypeptide(L)'
;MNLARRAAQDRERERLRTGGADASGANTVTVKKNVVKIGRPGYKITKIRDPNTKQQGLLFQLEFSEIGPDVVPRYRFMSAFEQKVDLPHDRRFQYLLVAAEPYETCGFKIEAKEIDQRRFFDYYDKDTKEYFLQVLFKK
;
A
#
# COMPACT_ATOMS: atom_id res chain seq x y z
N MET A 1 20.36 -31.32 8.16
CA MET A 1 20.77 -31.50 6.74
C MET A 1 19.60 -31.72 5.76
N ASN A 2 18.42 -31.10 5.96
CA ASN A 2 17.27 -31.28 5.05
C ASN A 2 16.70 -29.94 4.53
N LEU A 3 17.56 -28.92 4.37
CA LEU A 3 17.16 -27.62 3.80
C LEU A 3 17.41 -27.57 2.29
N ALA A 4 18.55 -28.09 1.84
CA ALA A 4 18.95 -28.06 0.43
C ALA A 4 18.01 -28.88 -0.48
N ARG A 5 17.56 -30.06 -0.01
CA ARG A 5 16.61 -30.91 -0.75
C ARG A 5 15.23 -30.26 -0.90
N ARG A 6 14.77 -29.51 0.12
CA ARG A 6 13.47 -28.82 0.10
C ARG A 6 13.50 -27.60 -0.82
N ALA A 7 14.61 -26.85 -0.82
CA ALA A 7 14.82 -25.72 -1.72
C ALA A 7 14.90 -26.15 -3.20
N ALA A 8 15.51 -27.31 -3.48
CA ALA A 8 15.58 -27.85 -4.85
C ALA A 8 14.20 -28.28 -5.38
N GLN A 9 13.38 -28.94 -4.55
CA GLN A 9 12.03 -29.37 -4.94
C GLN A 9 11.07 -28.19 -5.14
N ASP A 10 11.21 -27.12 -4.36
CA ASP A 10 10.38 -25.92 -4.52
C ASP A 10 10.71 -25.17 -5.82
N ARG A 11 12.01 -25.03 -6.16
CA ARG A 11 12.47 -24.44 -7.42
C ARG A 11 12.03 -25.24 -8.65
N GLU A 12 12.03 -26.56 -8.56
CA GLU A 12 11.59 -27.42 -9.66
C GLU A 12 10.06 -27.36 -9.85
N ARG A 13 9.29 -27.29 -8.75
CA ARG A 13 7.85 -27.04 -8.80
C ARG A 13 7.50 -25.66 -9.36
N GLU A 14 8.27 -24.63 -9.05
CA GLU A 14 8.09 -23.28 -9.60
C GLU A 14 8.41 -23.23 -11.09
N ARG A 15 9.45 -23.94 -11.55
CA ARG A 15 9.76 -24.14 -12.97
C ARG A 15 8.67 -24.89 -13.74
N LEU A 16 8.06 -25.91 -13.15
CA LEU A 16 6.96 -26.67 -13.76
C LEU A 16 5.63 -25.88 -13.80
N ARG A 17 5.39 -24.99 -12.82
CA ARG A 17 4.22 -24.08 -12.83
C ARG A 17 4.36 -22.96 -13.84
N THR A 18 5.59 -22.51 -14.09
CA THR A 18 5.90 -21.38 -14.97
C THR A 18 6.36 -21.88 -16.34
N GLY A 19 5.52 -22.75 -16.95
CA GLY A 19 5.71 -23.45 -18.22
C GLY A 19 6.93 -23.01 -19.03
N GLY A 20 7.89 -23.92 -19.20
CA GLY A 20 9.15 -23.68 -19.89
C GLY A 20 8.97 -22.91 -21.20
N ALA A 21 9.54 -21.71 -21.23
CA ALA A 21 9.85 -20.98 -22.44
C ALA A 21 11.31 -20.50 -22.32
N ASP A 22 12.08 -20.91 -23.31
CA ASP A 22 13.51 -20.68 -23.47
C ASP A 22 13.94 -19.21 -23.40
N ALA A 23 15.20 -19.05 -23.03
CA ALA A 23 15.92 -17.80 -22.99
C ALA A 23 16.01 -17.12 -24.36
N SER A 24 15.46 -15.91 -24.48
CA SER A 24 15.96 -14.75 -25.24
C SER A 24 14.81 -13.80 -25.57
N GLY A 25 14.69 -12.69 -24.83
CA GLY A 25 13.65 -11.71 -25.13
C GLY A 25 13.46 -10.69 -24.03
N ALA A 26 14.18 -9.57 -24.16
CA ALA A 26 13.91 -8.30 -23.49
C ALA A 26 13.75 -8.36 -21.96
N ASN A 27 14.87 -8.19 -21.25
CA ASN A 27 14.84 -7.40 -20.03
C ASN A 27 14.37 -5.99 -20.43
N THR A 28 13.06 -5.76 -20.48
CA THR A 28 12.51 -4.42 -20.39
C THR A 28 12.84 -3.93 -18.99
N VAL A 29 14.06 -3.42 -18.82
CA VAL A 29 14.38 -2.49 -17.75
C VAL A 29 13.39 -1.35 -17.96
N THR A 30 12.26 -1.40 -17.26
CA THR A 30 11.35 -0.26 -17.16
C THR A 30 12.20 0.87 -16.62
N VAL A 31 12.64 1.76 -17.52
CA VAL A 31 13.36 2.97 -17.18
C VAL A 31 12.43 3.72 -16.25
N LYS A 32 12.70 3.65 -14.94
CA LYS A 32 12.01 4.47 -13.96
C LYS A 32 12.33 5.90 -14.36
N LYS A 33 11.33 6.61 -14.89
CA LYS A 33 11.45 8.04 -15.18
C LYS A 33 11.94 8.70 -13.89
N ASN A 34 13.03 9.44 -13.98
CA ASN A 34 13.60 10.12 -12.82
C ASN A 34 12.73 11.34 -12.52
N VAL A 35 11.62 11.12 -11.84
CA VAL A 35 10.65 12.16 -11.48
C VAL A 35 11.14 12.83 -10.19
N VAL A 36 11.39 14.14 -10.24
CA VAL A 36 11.73 14.95 -9.06
C VAL A 36 10.54 14.94 -8.10
N LYS A 37 10.79 14.57 -6.84
CA LYS A 37 9.75 14.55 -5.80
C LYS A 37 9.46 15.96 -5.31
N ILE A 38 8.19 16.34 -5.31
CA ILE A 38 7.74 17.70 -4.96
C ILE A 38 7.41 17.89 -3.47
N GLY A 39 7.53 16.82 -2.68
CA GLY A 39 7.24 16.81 -1.25
C GLY A 39 5.98 16.00 -0.90
N ARG A 40 5.38 16.33 0.24
CA ARG A 40 4.22 15.60 0.80
C ARG A 40 2.90 16.27 0.40
N PRO A 41 1.86 15.48 0.08
CA PRO A 41 0.52 16.01 -0.19
C PRO A 41 -0.13 16.60 1.07
N GLY A 42 -1.14 17.44 0.86
CA GLY A 42 -2.06 17.85 1.93
C GLY A 42 -2.89 16.65 2.41
N TYR A 43 -3.22 16.59 3.70
CA TYR A 43 -4.07 15.53 4.22
C TYR A 43 -4.94 15.96 5.39
N LYS A 44 -6.07 15.27 5.54
CA LYS A 44 -7.00 15.37 6.67
C LYS A 44 -7.45 13.98 7.09
N ILE A 45 -7.42 13.73 8.40
CA ILE A 45 -7.83 12.45 8.99
C ILE A 45 -9.02 12.71 9.91
N THR A 46 -10.11 12.01 9.67
CA THR A 46 -11.34 12.14 10.45
C THR A 46 -11.67 10.82 11.12
N LYS A 47 -11.93 10.84 12.43
CA LYS A 47 -12.50 9.68 13.14
C LYS A 47 -13.97 9.57 12.75
N ILE A 48 -14.38 8.39 12.29
CA ILE A 48 -15.75 8.13 11.86
C ILE A 48 -16.38 6.99 12.66
N ARG A 49 -17.71 6.95 12.67
CA ARG A 49 -18.49 5.86 13.26
C ARG A 49 -19.61 5.48 12.30
N ASP A 50 -19.66 4.22 11.91
CA ASP A 50 -20.73 3.72 11.05
C ASP A 50 -22.07 3.80 11.79
N PRO A 51 -23.11 4.45 11.22
CA PRO A 51 -24.37 4.68 11.93
C PRO A 51 -25.14 3.38 12.21
N ASN A 52 -25.00 2.38 11.34
CA ASN A 52 -25.76 1.13 11.41
C ASN A 52 -25.10 0.10 12.33
N THR A 53 -23.81 -0.18 12.10
CA THR A 53 -23.05 -1.17 12.86
C THR A 53 -22.40 -0.61 14.10
N LYS A 54 -22.30 0.71 14.24
CA LYS A 54 -21.56 1.39 15.32
C LYS A 54 -20.05 1.10 15.33
N GLN A 55 -19.50 0.51 14.27
CA GLN A 55 -18.06 0.31 14.11
C GLN A 55 -17.33 1.67 14.09
N GLN A 56 -16.16 1.74 14.70
CA GLN A 56 -15.29 2.90 14.64
C GLN A 56 -14.34 2.77 13.46
N GLY A 57 -13.92 3.90 12.89
CA GLY A 57 -12.99 3.91 11.78
C GLY A 57 -12.29 5.25 11.58
N LEU A 58 -11.52 5.30 10.50
CA LEU A 58 -10.76 6.46 10.07
C LEU A 58 -11.06 6.74 8.60
N LEU A 59 -11.30 8.00 8.28
CA LEU A 59 -11.38 8.51 6.92
C LEU A 59 -10.14 9.36 6.65
N PHE A 60 -9.36 8.93 5.67
CA PHE A 60 -8.20 9.64 5.14
C PHE A 60 -8.63 10.41 3.90
N GLN A 61 -8.32 11.70 3.87
CA GLN A 61 -8.52 12.58 2.73
C GLN A 61 -7.13 13.13 2.38
N LEU A 62 -6.65 12.89 1.17
CA LEU A 62 -5.36 13.39 0.69
C LEU A 62 -5.58 14.24 -0.56
N GLU A 63 -4.91 15.38 -0.63
CA GLU A 63 -4.99 16.30 -1.77
C GLU A 63 -3.70 16.23 -2.59
N PHE A 64 -3.83 15.91 -3.88
CA PHE A 64 -2.71 15.76 -4.81
C PHE A 64 -2.79 16.79 -5.96
N SER A 65 -2.77 18.08 -5.63
CA SER A 65 -2.99 19.20 -6.56
C SER A 65 -2.05 19.18 -7.79
N GLU A 66 -0.82 18.66 -7.65
CA GLU A 66 0.22 18.54 -8.69
C GLU A 66 0.56 17.08 -9.06
N ILE A 67 -0.42 16.17 -9.03
CA ILE A 67 -0.23 14.76 -9.44
C ILE A 67 0.19 14.64 -10.92
N GLY A 68 1.01 13.62 -11.23
CA GLY A 68 1.43 13.34 -12.60
C GLY A 68 0.26 12.94 -13.52
N PRO A 69 0.39 13.14 -14.85
CA PRO A 69 -0.63 12.73 -15.81
C PRO A 69 -0.82 11.21 -15.77
N ASP A 70 -2.08 10.76 -15.82
CA ASP A 70 -2.48 9.35 -15.77
C ASP A 70 -2.04 8.57 -14.51
N VAL A 71 -1.57 9.27 -13.47
CA VAL A 71 -1.21 8.67 -12.18
C VAL A 71 -2.45 8.65 -11.28
N VAL A 72 -2.73 7.49 -10.69
CA VAL A 72 -3.76 7.32 -9.66
C VAL A 72 -3.08 6.95 -8.34
N PRO A 73 -3.46 7.56 -7.21
CA PRO A 73 -2.93 7.21 -5.91
C PRO A 73 -3.12 5.73 -5.59
N ARG A 74 -2.13 5.14 -4.92
CA ARG A 74 -2.16 3.74 -4.47
C ARG A 74 -1.93 3.67 -2.98
N TYR A 75 -2.55 2.69 -2.34
CA TYR A 75 -2.39 2.44 -0.93
C TYR A 75 -1.81 1.05 -0.65
N ARG A 76 -1.18 0.90 0.51
CA ARG A 76 -0.74 -0.39 1.04
C ARG A 76 -0.73 -0.36 2.56
N PHE A 77 -1.16 -1.45 3.20
CA PHE A 77 -0.91 -1.67 4.62
C PHE A 77 0.45 -2.35 4.81
N MET A 78 1.22 -1.86 5.77
CA MET A 78 2.56 -2.34 6.11
C MET A 78 2.62 -2.64 7.60
N SER A 79 3.20 -3.80 7.95
CA SER A 79 3.38 -4.17 9.35
C SER A 79 4.49 -3.34 10.01
N ALA A 80 4.48 -3.23 11.34
CA ALA A 80 5.54 -2.53 12.08
C ALA A 80 6.95 -3.13 11.90
N PHE A 81 7.06 -4.41 11.54
CA PHE A 81 8.35 -5.09 11.32
C PHE A 81 8.99 -4.78 9.97
N GLU A 82 8.18 -4.44 8.97
CA GLU A 82 8.69 -4.06 7.65
C GLU A 82 9.25 -2.64 7.64
N GLN A 83 8.73 -1.77 8.52
CA GLN A 83 9.14 -0.38 8.61
C GLN A 83 10.52 -0.23 9.27
N LYS A 84 11.41 0.58 8.68
CA LYS A 84 12.79 0.79 9.19
C LYS A 84 13.02 2.11 9.94
N VAL A 85 12.04 3.03 9.93
CA VAL A 85 12.22 4.40 10.47
C VAL A 85 11.87 4.49 11.96
N ASP A 86 10.77 3.89 12.38
CA ASP A 86 10.26 3.96 13.76
C ASP A 86 10.77 2.73 14.53
N LEU A 87 11.95 2.86 15.16
CA LEU A 87 12.57 1.83 15.99
C LEU A 87 12.45 2.23 17.48
N PRO A 88 12.08 1.32 18.40
CA PRO A 88 11.84 -0.12 18.20
C PRO A 88 10.47 -0.44 17.59
N HIS A 89 10.39 -1.56 16.86
CA HIS A 89 9.14 -1.99 16.22
C HIS A 89 8.07 -2.34 17.26
N ASP A 90 6.90 -1.68 17.17
CA ASP A 90 5.77 -1.95 18.05
C ASP A 90 4.63 -2.65 17.29
N ARG A 91 4.32 -3.89 17.70
CA ARG A 91 3.27 -4.75 17.10
C ARG A 91 1.86 -4.17 17.24
N ARG A 92 1.65 -3.23 18.17
CA ARG A 92 0.34 -2.60 18.41
C ARG A 92 -0.06 -1.66 17.28
N PHE A 93 0.87 -1.33 16.39
CA PHE A 93 0.67 -0.43 15.28
C PHE A 93 0.94 -1.12 13.95
N GLN A 94 0.24 -0.64 12.93
CA GLN A 94 0.52 -0.90 11.53
C GLN A 94 0.53 0.44 10.79
N TYR A 95 1.01 0.45 9.55
CA TYR A 95 1.18 1.68 8.79
C TYR A 95 0.37 1.61 7.51
N LEU A 96 -0.49 2.61 7.29
CA LEU A 96 -1.12 2.84 5.99
C LEU A 96 -0.19 3.72 5.15
N LEU A 97 0.31 3.18 4.06
CA LEU A 97 1.10 3.90 3.07
C LEU A 97 0.18 4.37 1.95
N VAL A 98 0.33 5.63 1.53
CA VAL A 98 -0.31 6.17 0.33
C VAL A 98 0.76 6.82 -0.55
N ALA A 99 0.78 6.45 -1.83
CA ALA A 99 1.78 6.91 -2.78
C ALA A 99 1.12 7.37 -4.09
N ALA A 100 1.55 8.53 -4.58
CA ALA A 100 1.22 9.04 -5.91
C ALA A 100 2.42 9.83 -6.43
N GLU A 101 2.85 9.62 -7.67
CA GLU A 101 3.93 10.43 -8.26
C GLU A 101 3.37 11.78 -8.75
N PRO A 102 4.09 12.90 -8.60
CA PRO A 102 5.46 13.08 -8.11
C PRO A 102 5.58 13.25 -6.59
N TYR A 103 4.51 13.07 -5.82
CA TYR A 103 4.57 13.19 -4.36
C TYR A 103 5.42 12.08 -3.70
N GLU A 104 5.86 12.38 -2.49
CA GLU A 104 6.46 11.41 -1.58
C GLU A 104 5.39 10.48 -1.00
N THR A 105 5.79 9.25 -0.67
CA THR A 105 4.90 8.31 0.00
C THR A 105 4.60 8.78 1.43
N CYS A 106 3.32 8.96 1.75
CA CYS A 106 2.86 9.20 3.10
C CYS A 106 2.68 7.89 3.86
N GLY A 107 3.14 7.83 5.11
CA GLY A 107 2.88 6.71 6.02
C GLY A 107 2.11 7.18 7.25
N PHE A 108 0.94 6.61 7.49
CA PHE A 108 0.09 6.91 8.64
C PHE A 108 0.16 5.76 9.65
N LYS A 109 0.62 6.06 10.87
CA LYS A 109 0.63 5.10 11.98
C LYS A 109 -0.81 4.91 12.48
N ILE A 110 -1.32 3.69 12.41
CA ILE A 110 -2.66 3.32 12.87
C ILE A 110 -2.57 2.13 13.84
N GLU A 111 -3.56 1.98 14.71
CA GLU A 111 -3.66 0.80 15.57
C GLU A 111 -3.79 -0.46 14.72
N ALA A 112 -3.11 -1.54 15.12
CA ALA A 112 -3.16 -2.85 14.45
C ALA A 112 -4.44 -3.63 14.80
N LYS A 113 -5.59 -2.95 14.77
CA LYS A 113 -6.91 -3.56 14.87
C LYS A 113 -7.27 -4.22 13.54
N GLU A 114 -8.03 -5.30 13.60
CA GLU A 114 -8.48 -6.00 12.41
C GLU A 114 -9.38 -5.09 11.56
N ILE A 115 -9.04 -4.93 10.29
CA ILE A 115 -9.77 -4.08 9.35
C ILE A 115 -10.92 -4.90 8.73
N ASP A 116 -12.11 -4.32 8.68
CA ASP A 116 -13.25 -4.91 7.98
C ASP A 116 -13.12 -4.69 6.46
N GLN A 117 -12.48 -5.64 5.78
CA GLN A 117 -12.25 -5.59 4.32
C GLN A 117 -13.54 -5.46 3.50
N ARG A 118 -14.71 -5.88 4.03
CA ARG A 118 -15.98 -5.77 3.30
C ARG A 118 -16.52 -4.33 3.25
N ARG A 119 -16.08 -3.49 4.18
CA ARG A 119 -16.49 -2.09 4.33
C ARG A 119 -15.35 -1.10 4.10
N PHE A 120 -14.20 -1.63 3.67
CA PHE A 120 -13.10 -0.84 3.18
C PHE A 120 -13.52 -0.16 1.87
N PHE A 121 -13.14 1.10 1.71
CA PHE A 121 -13.48 1.89 0.53
C PHE A 121 -12.34 2.86 0.22
N ASP A 122 -11.98 2.96 -1.04
CA ASP A 122 -11.11 4.00 -1.56
C ASP A 122 -11.71 4.62 -2.84
N TYR A 123 -11.49 5.91 -3.03
CA TYR A 123 -11.99 6.66 -4.18
C TYR A 123 -11.04 7.79 -4.51
N TYR A 124 -10.73 7.94 -5.80
CA TYR A 124 -9.93 9.04 -6.31
C TYR A 124 -10.79 9.90 -7.24
N ASP A 125 -10.98 11.16 -6.85
CA ASP A 125 -11.59 12.17 -7.69
C ASP A 125 -10.51 12.80 -8.60
N LYS A 126 -10.66 12.63 -9.91
CA LYS A 126 -9.69 13.15 -10.89
C LYS A 126 -9.82 14.66 -11.09
N ASP A 127 -11.01 15.22 -10.88
CA ASP A 127 -11.30 16.62 -11.13
C ASP A 127 -10.78 17.48 -9.96
N THR A 128 -11.10 17.08 -8.72
CA THR A 128 -10.58 17.78 -7.52
C THR A 128 -9.19 17.32 -7.11
N LYS A 129 -8.70 16.21 -7.66
CA LYS A 129 -7.44 15.55 -7.30
C LYS A 129 -7.39 15.14 -5.82
N GLU A 130 -8.55 14.84 -5.25
CA GLU A 130 -8.68 14.36 -3.88
C GLU A 130 -8.79 12.84 -3.84
N TYR A 131 -8.10 12.24 -2.88
CA TYR A 131 -8.11 10.82 -2.63
C TYR A 131 -8.71 10.53 -1.26
N PHE A 132 -9.76 9.72 -1.26
CA PHE A 132 -10.48 9.29 -0.07
C PHE A 132 -10.16 7.83 0.19
N LEU A 133 -9.83 7.50 1.43
CA LEU A 133 -9.65 6.13 1.87
C LEU A 133 -10.29 5.96 3.25
N GLN A 134 -11.25 5.05 3.33
CA GLN A 134 -12.00 4.74 4.53
C GLN A 134 -11.62 3.36 5.07
N VAL A 135 -11.27 3.32 6.34
CA VAL A 135 -11.00 2.09 7.09
C VAL A 135 -11.98 2.00 8.25
N LEU A 136 -12.73 0.90 8.32
CA LEU A 136 -13.51 0.54 9.51
C LEU A 136 -12.82 -0.62 10.24
N PHE A 137 -12.78 -0.54 11.56
CA PHE A 137 -12.26 -1.61 12.39
C PHE A 137 -13.37 -2.59 12.75
N LYS A 138 -13.01 -3.88 12.79
CA LYS A 138 -13.90 -4.89 13.37
C LYS A 138 -14.11 -4.62 14.86
N LYS A 139 -15.28 -5.05 15.33
CA LYS A 139 -15.66 -5.00 16.75
C LYS A 139 -14.90 -6.03 17.56
#